data_AF-A0A1I6V7W5-F1
#
_entry.id   AF-A0A1I6V7W5-F1
#
_cell.length_a   1.000
_cell.length_b   1.000
_cell.length_c   1.000
_cell.angle_alpha   90.00
_cell.angle_beta   90.00
_cell.angle_gamma   90.00
#
_symmetry.space_group_name_H-M   'P 1'
#
loop_
_entity.id
_entity.type
_entity.pdbx_description
1 polymer ?
#
loop_
_entity_poly.entity_id
_entity_poly.type
_entity_poly.pdbx_seq_one_letter_code
_entity_poly.pdbx_strand_id
1 'polypeptide(L)'
;MAHGPATPDPGKKWGWMLALGIILILGGIGALVHPFAASMTVLTISAIAFVIAGALQLWIAFNDHASTGARIAEAVLGLLVLAFGVFLLANPARGLVSLTWLIAAFFLALGVARIAIGFSIRERSGWAWLVFAGLVSVVLGGLIMATLPGSAMGLLGIFLGIDLLSSGIGATLIALHMRSH
;
A
#
# COMPACT_ATOMS: atom_id res chain seq x y z
N MET A 1 -11.23 -36.57 28.79
CA MET A 1 -10.55 -35.36 29.31
C MET A 1 -10.19 -34.50 28.10
N ALA A 2 -10.98 -33.46 27.83
CA ALA A 2 -10.77 -32.58 26.67
C ALA A 2 -9.82 -31.44 27.08
N HIS A 3 -8.58 -31.46 26.60
CA HIS A 3 -7.70 -30.30 26.68
C HIS A 3 -8.24 -29.22 25.74
N GLY A 4 -8.84 -28.17 26.30
CA GLY A 4 -9.18 -26.97 25.53
C GLY A 4 -7.91 -26.33 24.95
N PRO A 5 -7.97 -25.69 23.77
CA PRO A 5 -6.81 -25.07 23.16
C PRO A 5 -6.23 -24.00 24.11
N ALA A 6 -4.93 -24.07 24.37
CA ALA A 6 -4.22 -23.13 25.23
C ALA A 6 -4.47 -21.70 24.76
N THR A 7 -5.18 -20.89 25.55
CA THR A 7 -5.36 -19.47 25.27
C THR A 7 -3.99 -18.80 25.36
N PRO A 8 -3.52 -18.10 24.31
CA PRO A 8 -2.17 -17.56 24.30
C PRO A 8 -2.01 -16.51 25.39
N ASP A 9 -0.92 -16.60 26.16
CA ASP A 9 -0.60 -15.71 27.27
C ASP A 9 -0.68 -14.23 26.87
N PRO A 10 -1.48 -13.40 27.58
CA PRO A 10 -1.61 -11.97 27.32
C PRO A 10 -0.26 -11.23 27.31
N GLY A 11 0.66 -11.60 28.22
CA GLY A 11 1.99 -11.00 28.33
C GLY A 11 2.90 -11.29 27.13
N LYS A 12 2.71 -12.43 26.45
CA LYS A 12 3.49 -12.78 25.25
C LYS A 12 3.03 -12.00 24.02
N LYS A 13 1.72 -11.67 23.94
CA LYS A 13 1.16 -10.81 22.88
C LYS A 13 1.62 -9.36 23.04
N TRP A 14 1.66 -8.87 24.29
CA TRP A 14 2.19 -7.55 24.62
C TRP A 14 3.64 -7.37 24.18
N GLY A 15 4.52 -8.30 24.57
CA GLY A 15 5.94 -8.25 24.20
C GLY A 15 6.16 -8.30 22.68
N TRP A 16 5.38 -9.10 21.97
CA TRP A 16 5.42 -9.17 20.51
C TRP A 16 4.98 -7.87 19.82
N MET A 17 3.93 -7.21 20.31
CA MET A 17 3.48 -5.93 19.75
C MET A 17 4.45 -4.79 20.04
N LEU A 18 5.07 -4.78 21.22
CA LEU A 18 6.11 -3.80 21.54
C LEU A 18 7.35 -4.00 20.66
N ALA A 19 7.81 -5.25 20.49
CA ALA A 19 8.92 -5.59 19.61
C ALA A 19 8.62 -5.19 18.16
N LEU A 20 7.41 -5.46 17.66
CA LEU A 20 6.96 -5.06 16.34
C LEU A 20 6.99 -3.54 16.18
N GLY A 21 6.49 -2.77 17.16
CA GLY A 21 6.55 -1.31 17.14
C GLY A 21 7.97 -0.76 17.07
N ILE A 22 8.89 -1.31 17.87
CA ILE A 22 10.31 -0.92 17.86
C ILE A 22 10.97 -1.24 16.52
N ILE A 23 10.73 -2.44 15.97
CA ILE A 23 11.28 -2.86 14.67
C ILE A 23 10.79 -1.91 13.56
N LEU A 24 9.50 -1.58 13.56
CA LEU A 24 8.91 -0.67 12.57
C LEU A 24 9.51 0.75 12.69
N ILE A 25 9.71 1.27 13.90
CA ILE A 25 10.34 2.58 14.10
C ILE A 25 11.78 2.58 13.58
N LEU A 26 12.58 1.58 13.95
CA LEU A 26 13.96 1.47 13.48
C LEU A 26 14.05 1.31 11.96
N GLY A 27 13.16 0.50 11.38
CA GLY A 27 13.02 0.34 9.93
C GLY A 27 12.62 1.65 9.24
N GLY A 28 11.70 2.41 9.83
CA GLY A 28 11.28 3.73 9.34
C GLY A 28 12.41 4.75 9.37
N ILE A 29 13.17 4.82 10.47
CA ILE A 29 14.38 5.67 10.55
C ILE A 29 15.39 5.25 9.48
N GLY A 30 15.68 3.95 9.34
CA GLY A 30 16.60 3.43 8.32
C GLY A 30 16.16 3.80 6.90
N ALA A 31 14.85 3.73 6.62
CA ALA A 31 14.28 4.13 5.34
C ALA A 31 14.44 5.63 5.06
N LEU A 32 14.36 6.49 6.09
CA LEU A 32 14.58 7.94 5.95
C LEU A 32 16.06 8.32 5.81
N VAL A 33 16.98 7.57 6.41
CA VAL A 33 18.43 7.81 6.26
C VAL A 33 18.90 7.46 4.85
N HIS A 34 18.36 6.38 4.26
CA HIS A 34 18.65 5.98 2.88
C HIS A 34 17.38 5.81 2.03
N PRO A 35 16.69 6.92 1.64
CA PRO A 35 15.42 6.85 0.92
C PRO A 35 15.48 6.15 -0.42
N PHE A 36 16.62 6.22 -1.12
CA PHE A 36 16.82 5.55 -2.39
C PHE A 36 16.83 4.03 -2.24
N ALA A 37 17.56 3.51 -1.25
CA ALA A 37 17.61 2.08 -0.97
C ALA A 37 16.24 1.55 -0.56
N ALA A 38 15.54 2.29 0.31
CA ALA A 38 14.16 1.95 0.70
C ALA A 38 13.21 1.94 -0.50
N SER A 39 13.31 2.91 -1.41
CA SER A 39 12.51 2.96 -2.63
C SER A 39 12.74 1.72 -3.51
N MET A 40 13.99 1.27 -3.65
CA MET A 40 14.34 0.06 -4.40
C MET A 40 13.80 -1.21 -3.75
N THR A 41 13.86 -1.30 -2.41
CA THR A 41 13.28 -2.42 -1.66
C THR A 41 11.77 -2.50 -1.87
N VAL A 42 11.07 -1.37 -1.73
CA VAL A 42 9.62 -1.29 -1.95
C VAL A 42 9.27 -1.71 -3.36
N LEU A 43 9.97 -1.15 -4.37
CA LEU A 43 9.74 -1.50 -5.76
C LEU A 43 9.92 -3.00 -5.99
N THR A 44 10.96 -3.60 -5.44
CA THR A 44 11.24 -5.04 -5.60
C THR A 44 10.14 -5.88 -4.96
N ILE A 45 9.72 -5.55 -3.74
CA ILE A 45 8.64 -6.26 -3.03
C ILE A 45 7.33 -6.12 -3.80
N SER A 46 6.97 -4.91 -4.22
CA SER A 46 5.76 -4.65 -5.01
C SER A 46 5.79 -5.38 -6.35
N ALA A 47 6.94 -5.42 -7.03
CA ALA A 47 7.08 -6.12 -8.30
C ALA A 47 6.89 -7.64 -8.13
N ILE A 48 7.49 -8.25 -7.10
CA ILE A 48 7.25 -9.66 -6.76
C ILE A 48 5.77 -9.90 -6.46
N ALA A 49 5.13 -9.01 -5.68
CA ALA A 49 3.71 -9.11 -5.38
C ALA A 49 2.84 -9.03 -6.64
N PHE A 50 3.16 -8.14 -7.59
CA PHE A 50 2.46 -8.07 -8.87
C PHE A 50 2.66 -9.33 -9.71
N VAL A 51 3.87 -9.92 -9.74
CA VAL A 51 4.10 -11.20 -10.42
C VAL A 51 3.23 -12.30 -9.80
N ILE A 52 3.20 -12.41 -8.48
CA ILE A 52 2.37 -13.42 -7.78
C ILE A 52 0.88 -13.16 -8.06
N ALA A 53 0.42 -11.92 -7.94
CA ALA A 53 -0.96 -11.55 -8.17
C ALA A 53 -1.40 -11.84 -9.62
N GLY A 54 -0.57 -11.46 -10.60
CA GLY A 54 -0.83 -11.74 -12.02
C GLY A 54 -0.86 -13.24 -12.31
N ALA A 55 0.04 -14.03 -11.71
CA ALA A 55 0.04 -15.48 -11.86
C ALA A 55 -1.21 -16.14 -11.26
N LEU A 56 -1.60 -15.73 -10.04
CA LEU A 56 -2.83 -16.20 -9.39
C LEU A 56 -4.08 -15.80 -10.18
N GLN A 57 -4.12 -14.57 -10.70
CA GLN A 57 -5.24 -14.08 -11.50
C GLN A 57 -5.36 -14.82 -12.83
N LEU A 58 -4.23 -15.17 -13.46
CA LEU A 58 -4.22 -16.06 -14.61
C LEU A 58 -4.79 -17.44 -14.24
N TRP A 59 -4.36 -18.00 -13.12
CA TRP A 59 -4.89 -19.29 -12.64
C TRP A 59 -6.41 -19.21 -12.45
N ILE A 60 -6.92 -18.17 -11.79
CA ILE A 60 -8.37 -17.98 -11.59
C ILE A 60 -9.10 -17.88 -12.94
N ALA A 61 -8.59 -17.11 -13.91
CA ALA A 61 -9.21 -16.97 -15.23
C ALA A 61 -9.40 -18.32 -15.95
N PHE A 62 -8.47 -19.26 -15.75
CA PHE A 62 -8.56 -20.62 -16.30
C PHE A 62 -9.43 -21.56 -15.45
N ASN A 63 -9.50 -21.35 -14.13
CA ASN A 63 -10.19 -22.24 -13.20
C ASN A 63 -11.65 -21.85 -12.92
N ASP A 64 -12.04 -20.61 -13.20
CA ASP A 64 -13.39 -20.13 -12.94
C ASP A 64 -14.37 -20.46 -14.08
N HIS A 65 -15.62 -20.73 -13.72
CA HIS A 65 -16.71 -21.08 -14.64
C HIS A 65 -17.52 -19.84 -15.06
N ALA A 66 -16.87 -18.66 -15.07
CA ALA A 66 -17.47 -17.42 -15.50
C ALA A 66 -17.75 -17.42 -17.02
N SER A 67 -18.61 -16.50 -17.47
CA SER A 67 -18.90 -16.32 -18.90
C SER A 67 -17.59 -16.11 -19.71
N THR A 68 -17.56 -16.58 -20.97
CA THR A 68 -16.37 -16.50 -21.84
C THR A 68 -15.76 -15.10 -21.91
N GLY A 69 -16.59 -14.05 -21.89
CA GLY A 69 -16.13 -12.65 -21.87
C GLY A 69 -15.41 -12.26 -20.58
N ALA A 70 -15.91 -12.68 -19.41
CA ALA A 70 -15.27 -12.40 -18.13
C ALA A 70 -13.92 -13.14 -18.00
N ARG A 71 -13.84 -14.39 -18.47
CA ARG A 71 -12.59 -15.17 -18.45
C ARG A 71 -11.50 -14.55 -19.31
N ILE A 72 -11.84 -14.06 -20.51
CA ILE A 72 -10.89 -13.36 -21.38
C ILE A 72 -10.44 -12.05 -20.73
N ALA A 73 -11.36 -11.29 -20.13
CA ALA A 73 -11.02 -10.05 -19.43
C ALA A 73 -10.06 -10.30 -18.26
N GLU A 74 -10.33 -11.33 -17.44
CA GLU A 74 -9.45 -11.70 -16.32
C GLU A 74 -8.10 -12.23 -16.77
N ALA A 75 -8.05 -13.03 -17.83
CA ALA A 75 -6.78 -13.52 -18.39
C ALA A 75 -5.92 -12.37 -18.94
N VAL A 76 -6.54 -11.41 -19.64
CA VAL A 76 -5.85 -10.21 -20.14
C VAL A 76 -5.37 -9.35 -18.97
N LEU A 77 -6.21 -9.10 -17.97
CA LEU A 77 -5.82 -8.33 -16.78
C LEU A 77 -4.70 -9.00 -16.00
N GLY A 78 -4.79 -10.30 -15.74
CA GLY A 78 -3.74 -11.06 -15.07
C GLY A 78 -2.43 -11.04 -15.85
N LEU A 79 -2.49 -11.16 -17.18
CA LEU A 79 -1.30 -11.08 -18.05
C LEU A 79 -0.67 -9.69 -18.01
N LEU A 80 -1.46 -8.62 -18.03
CA LEU A 80 -0.98 -7.25 -17.91
C LEU A 80 -0.31 -7.01 -16.56
N VAL A 81 -0.91 -7.48 -15.46
CA VAL A 81 -0.36 -7.37 -14.11
C VAL A 81 0.95 -8.17 -13.98
N LEU A 82 0.99 -9.38 -14.52
CA LEU A 82 2.20 -10.21 -14.56
C LEU A 82 3.32 -9.53 -15.35
N ALA A 83 3.01 -9.07 -16.57
CA ALA A 83 3.96 -8.38 -17.43
C ALA A 83 4.48 -7.09 -16.79
N PHE A 84 3.62 -6.35 -16.10
CA PHE A 84 4.01 -5.17 -15.34
C PHE A 84 4.98 -5.52 -14.21
N GLY A 85 4.68 -6.54 -13.40
CA GLY A 85 5.58 -7.02 -12.35
C GLY A 85 6.94 -7.46 -12.88
N VAL A 86 6.98 -8.24 -13.98
CA VAL A 86 8.22 -8.66 -14.64
C VAL A 86 8.99 -7.45 -15.20
N PHE A 87 8.31 -6.49 -15.81
CA PHE A 87 8.93 -5.26 -16.33
C PHE A 87 9.58 -4.43 -15.22
N LEU A 88 8.92 -4.30 -14.06
CA LEU A 88 9.47 -3.62 -12.90
C LEU A 88 10.75 -4.29 -12.39
N LEU A 89 10.80 -5.64 -12.36
CA LEU A 89 12.00 -6.38 -11.97
C LEU A 89 13.13 -6.25 -12.99
N ALA A 90 12.81 -6.26 -14.29
CA ALA A 90 13.80 -6.17 -15.36
C ALA A 90 14.44 -4.77 -15.47
N ASN A 91 13.70 -3.71 -15.13
CA ASN A 91 14.18 -2.34 -15.22
C ASN A 91 13.76 -1.50 -14.00
N PRO A 92 14.35 -1.71 -12.81
CA PRO A 92 13.94 -1.01 -11.58
C PRO A 92 14.04 0.51 -11.67
N ALA A 93 15.04 1.05 -12.39
CA ALA A 93 15.19 2.48 -12.61
C ALA A 93 14.02 3.09 -13.41
N ARG A 94 13.52 2.38 -14.43
CA ARG A 94 12.31 2.79 -15.17
C ARG A 94 11.04 2.44 -14.40
N GLY A 95 11.08 1.38 -13.60
CA GLY A 95 10.00 0.96 -12.74
C GLY A 95 9.63 2.01 -11.71
N LEU A 96 10.59 2.73 -11.14
CA LEU A 96 10.33 3.88 -10.25
C LEU A 96 9.43 4.93 -10.92
N VAL A 97 9.68 5.23 -12.20
CA VAL A 97 8.87 6.18 -12.98
C VAL A 97 7.47 5.61 -13.23
N SER A 98 7.38 4.35 -13.67
CA SER A 98 6.08 3.68 -13.90
C SER A 98 5.23 3.54 -12.64
N LEU A 99 5.83 3.18 -11.50
CA LEU A 99 5.13 3.08 -10.22
C LEU A 99 4.63 4.45 -9.74
N THR A 100 5.43 5.50 -9.95
CA THR A 100 5.05 6.87 -9.61
C THR A 100 3.85 7.34 -10.43
N TRP A 101 3.81 7.03 -11.73
CA TRP A 101 2.62 7.27 -12.56
C TRP A 101 1.39 6.50 -12.07
N LEU A 102 1.57 5.24 -11.67
CA LEU A 102 0.49 4.42 -11.10
C LEU A 102 -0.07 5.03 -9.80
N ILE A 103 0.83 5.48 -8.91
CA ILE A 103 0.47 6.12 -7.65
C ILE A 103 -0.21 7.47 -7.89
N ALA A 104 0.30 8.28 -8.83
CA ALA A 104 -0.35 9.52 -9.23
C ALA A 104 -1.78 9.28 -9.75
N ALA A 105 -1.95 8.27 -10.61
CA ALA A 105 -3.26 7.88 -11.12
C ALA A 105 -4.19 7.40 -9.99
N PHE A 106 -3.67 6.64 -9.01
CA PHE A 106 -4.42 6.18 -7.85
C PHE A 106 -4.88 7.35 -6.97
N PHE A 107 -3.99 8.31 -6.65
CA PHE A 107 -4.35 9.51 -5.87
C PHE A 107 -5.39 10.37 -6.58
N LEU A 108 -5.29 10.51 -7.90
CA LEU A 108 -6.31 11.18 -8.71
C LEU A 108 -7.65 10.45 -8.65
N ALA A 109 -7.67 9.13 -8.88
CA ALA A 109 -8.89 8.32 -8.85
C ALA A 109 -9.55 8.33 -7.46
N LEU A 110 -8.75 8.14 -6.40
CA LEU A 110 -9.22 8.18 -5.02
C LEU A 110 -9.73 9.57 -4.64
N GLY A 111 -9.03 10.63 -5.07
CA GLY A 111 -9.44 12.01 -4.83
C GLY A 111 -10.77 12.34 -5.49
N VAL A 112 -10.92 11.98 -6.77
CA VAL A 112 -12.19 12.15 -7.52
C VAL A 112 -13.32 11.36 -6.86
N ALA A 113 -13.07 10.11 -6.46
CA ALA A 113 -14.07 9.29 -5.77
C ALA A 113 -14.50 9.91 -4.43
N ARG A 114 -13.56 10.42 -3.62
CA ARG A 114 -13.85 11.09 -2.34
C ARG A 114 -14.64 12.38 -2.53
N ILE A 115 -14.34 13.15 -3.57
CA ILE A 115 -15.10 14.35 -3.93
C ILE A 115 -16.54 13.96 -4.32
N ALA A 116 -16.70 12.96 -5.19
CA ALA A 116 -18.01 12.47 -5.64
C ALA A 116 -18.86 11.92 -4.49
N ILE A 117 -18.26 11.08 -3.63
CA ILE A 117 -18.91 10.55 -2.41
C ILE A 117 -19.22 11.66 -1.43
N GLY A 118 -18.34 12.64 -1.29
CA GLY A 118 -18.60 13.84 -0.52
C GLY A 118 -19.92 14.45 -0.99
N PHE A 119 -19.98 14.92 -2.25
CA PHE A 119 -21.20 15.55 -2.75
C PHE A 119 -22.48 14.71 -2.62
N SER A 120 -22.41 13.38 -2.58
CA SER A 120 -23.57 12.51 -2.36
C SER A 120 -24.02 12.40 -0.89
N ILE A 121 -23.15 12.70 0.09
CA ILE A 121 -23.46 12.64 1.54
C ILE A 121 -23.57 14.01 2.20
N ARG A 122 -23.89 15.06 1.42
CA ARG A 122 -24.03 16.47 1.85
C ARG A 122 -24.78 16.67 3.18
N GLU A 123 -25.74 15.82 3.49
CA GLU A 123 -26.60 15.92 4.68
C GLU A 123 -25.95 15.40 5.97
N ARG A 124 -24.77 14.74 5.89
CA ARG A 124 -24.03 14.22 7.04
C ARG A 124 -22.90 15.16 7.49
N SER A 125 -22.72 15.26 8.81
CA SER A 125 -21.58 15.95 9.41
C SER A 125 -20.26 15.29 8.96
N GLY A 126 -19.31 16.10 8.47
CA GLY A 126 -18.03 15.63 7.93
C GLY A 126 -17.93 15.59 6.40
N TRP A 127 -19.03 15.87 5.68
CA TRP A 127 -19.07 15.99 4.22
C TRP A 127 -17.98 16.92 3.64
N ALA A 128 -17.91 18.15 4.15
CA ALA A 128 -16.97 19.16 3.67
C ALA A 128 -15.50 18.72 3.89
N TRP A 129 -15.24 17.98 4.96
CA TRP A 129 -13.92 17.40 5.23
C TRP A 129 -13.55 16.31 4.23
N LEU A 130 -14.52 15.47 3.84
CA LEU A 130 -14.31 14.42 2.84
C LEU A 130 -14.01 15.02 1.45
N VAL A 131 -14.73 16.08 1.06
CA VAL A 131 -14.49 16.82 -0.18
C VAL A 131 -13.12 17.50 -0.15
N PHE A 132 -12.75 18.15 0.95
CA PHE A 132 -11.42 18.75 1.14
C PHE A 132 -10.31 17.71 1.02
N ALA A 133 -10.43 16.56 1.70
CA ALA A 133 -9.47 15.45 1.61
C ALA A 133 -9.37 14.88 0.18
N GLY A 134 -10.48 14.85 -0.55
CA GLY A 134 -10.50 14.48 -1.97
C GLY A 134 -9.77 15.50 -2.85
N LEU A 135 -10.01 16.80 -2.64
CA LEU A 135 -9.31 17.88 -3.35
C LEU A 135 -7.80 17.85 -3.12
N VAL A 136 -7.39 17.67 -1.86
CA VAL A 136 -5.98 17.50 -1.49
C VAL A 136 -5.35 16.31 -2.21
N SER A 137 -6.07 15.18 -2.29
CA SER A 137 -5.61 13.97 -3.00
C SER A 137 -5.45 14.21 -4.51
N VAL A 138 -6.37 14.95 -5.14
CA VAL A 138 -6.27 15.33 -6.57
C VAL A 138 -5.08 16.25 -6.83
N VAL A 139 -4.90 17.27 -5.98
CA VAL A 139 -3.76 18.21 -6.06
C VAL A 139 -2.44 17.47 -5.89
N LEU A 140 -2.36 16.54 -4.94
CA LEU A 140 -1.20 15.66 -4.75
C LEU A 140 -0.91 14.83 -6.01
N GLY A 141 -1.92 14.17 -6.59
CA GLY A 141 -1.75 13.42 -7.83
C GLY A 141 -1.24 14.28 -9.00
N GLY A 142 -1.77 15.49 -9.15
CA GLY A 142 -1.33 16.45 -10.17
C GLY A 142 0.10 16.97 -9.94
N LEU A 143 0.47 17.27 -8.69
CA LEU A 143 1.82 17.70 -8.33
C LEU A 143 2.85 16.58 -8.56
N ILE A 144 2.49 15.34 -8.26
CA ILE A 144 3.33 14.17 -8.56
C ILE A 144 3.58 14.07 -10.07
N MET A 145 2.56 14.28 -10.90
CA MET A 145 2.73 14.28 -12.37
C MET A 145 3.63 15.43 -12.85
N ALA A 146 3.55 16.61 -12.23
CA ALA A 146 4.33 17.79 -12.64
C ALA A 146 5.82 17.75 -12.22
N THR A 147 6.17 16.99 -11.17
CA THR A 147 7.53 16.95 -10.59
C THR A 147 8.37 15.74 -11.02
N LEU A 148 7.81 14.90 -11.90
CA LEU A 148 8.32 13.60 -12.34
C LEU A 148 9.77 13.50 -12.87
N PRO A 149 10.44 14.51 -13.47
CA PRO A 149 11.73 14.23 -14.14
C PRO A 149 12.91 13.93 -13.20
N GLY A 150 12.85 14.31 -11.92
CA GLY A 150 14.01 14.16 -11.01
C GLY A 150 13.71 13.69 -9.59
N SER A 151 12.51 13.93 -9.06
CA SER A 151 12.21 13.71 -7.63
C SER A 151 11.74 12.29 -7.28
N ALA A 152 11.40 11.48 -8.29
CA ALA A 152 10.78 10.16 -8.09
C ALA A 152 11.69 9.12 -7.40
N MET A 153 13.01 9.29 -7.48
CA MET A 153 13.98 8.27 -7.02
C MET A 153 14.00 8.06 -5.50
N GLY A 154 13.46 8.99 -4.70
CA GLY A 154 13.44 8.87 -3.23
C GLY A 154 12.07 8.95 -2.57
N LEU A 155 11.04 9.41 -3.30
CA LEU A 155 9.73 9.66 -2.71
C LEU A 155 9.10 8.41 -2.11
N LEU A 156 9.14 7.27 -2.81
CA LEU A 156 8.58 6.01 -2.30
C LEU A 156 9.20 5.59 -0.96
N GLY A 157 10.52 5.73 -0.82
CA GLY A 157 11.24 5.43 0.41
C GLY A 157 10.91 6.39 1.55
N ILE A 158 10.68 7.67 1.25
CA ILE A 158 10.22 8.66 2.24
C ILE A 158 8.80 8.31 2.71
N PHE A 159 7.89 8.02 1.77
CA PHE A 159 6.52 7.60 2.09
C PHE A 159 6.51 6.33 2.96
N LEU A 160 7.30 5.31 2.58
CA LEU A 160 7.47 4.10 3.36
C LEU A 160 8.04 4.39 4.76
N GLY A 161 9.06 5.25 4.86
CA GLY A 161 9.66 5.61 6.13
C GLY A 161 8.66 6.27 7.07
N ILE A 162 7.85 7.20 6.56
CA ILE A 162 6.78 7.85 7.31
C ILE A 162 5.71 6.83 7.74
N ASP A 163 5.30 5.93 6.84
CA ASP A 163 4.31 4.89 7.12
C ASP A 163 4.78 3.90 8.20
N LEU A 164 6.03 3.43 8.11
CA LEU A 164 6.69 2.57 9.09
C LEU A 164 6.78 3.25 10.46
N LEU A 165 7.14 4.53 10.51
CA LEU A 165 7.17 5.31 11.75
C LEU A 165 5.77 5.44 12.37
N SER A 166 4.78 5.83 11.57
CA SER A 166 3.40 5.98 12.03
C SER A 166 2.83 4.66 12.57
N SER A 167 3.03 3.58 11.82
CA SER A 167 2.61 2.23 12.20
C SER A 167 3.35 1.73 13.45
N GLY A 168 4.66 2.00 13.54
CA GLY A 168 5.47 1.63 14.69
C GLY A 168 5.05 2.35 15.97
N ILE A 169 4.82 3.66 15.91
CA ILE A 169 4.27 4.45 17.02
C ILE A 169 2.91 3.90 17.44
N GLY A 170 2.03 3.62 16.48
CA GLY A 170 0.72 3.02 16.75
C GLY A 170 0.82 1.67 17.47
N ALA A 171 1.67 0.76 16.98
CA ALA A 171 1.88 -0.54 17.60
C ALA A 171 2.45 -0.44 19.02
N THR A 172 3.40 0.48 19.25
CA THR A 172 3.95 0.75 20.59
C THR A 172 2.88 1.31 21.54
N LEU A 173 2.02 2.23 21.09
CA LEU A 173 0.93 2.78 21.90
C LEU A 173 -0.13 1.73 22.28
N ILE A 174 -0.47 0.83 21.36
CA ILE A 174 -1.41 -0.27 21.64
C ILE A 174 -0.76 -1.26 22.62
N ALA A 175 0.53 -1.57 22.46
CA ALA A 175 1.26 -2.38 23.43
C ALA A 175 1.23 -1.71 24.82
N LEU A 176 1.50 -0.41 24.93
CA LEU A 176 1.44 0.29 26.22
C LEU A 176 0.04 0.25 26.87
N HIS A 177 -1.04 0.35 26.07
CA HIS A 177 -2.42 0.17 26.57
C HIS A 177 -2.73 -1.26 27.01
N MET A 178 -2.17 -2.27 26.33
CA MET A 178 -2.30 -3.68 26.73
C MET A 178 -1.53 -4.02 28.01
N ARG A 179 -0.57 -3.17 28.44
CA ARG A 179 0.09 -3.31 29.75
C ARG A 179 -0.73 -2.75 30.90
N SER A 180 -1.60 -1.77 30.62
CA SER A 180 -2.38 -1.06 31.64
C SER A 180 -3.72 -1.73 32.00
N HIS A 181 -4.06 -2.84 31.34
CA HIS A 181 -5.22 -3.68 31.61
C HIS A 181 -4.77 -5.10 31.94
#